data_AF-A0A7V3ELX9-F1
#
_entry.id   AF-A0A7V3ELX9-F1
#
_cell.length_a   1.000
_cell.length_b   1.000
_cell.length_c   1.000
_cell.angle_alpha   90.00
_cell.angle_beta   90.00
_cell.angle_gamma   90.00
#
_symmetry.space_group_name_H-M   'P 1'
#
loop_
_entity.id
_entity.type
_entity.pdbx_description
1 polymer ?
#
loop_
_entity_poly.entity_id
_entity_poly.type
_entity_poly.pdbx_seq_one_letter_code
_entity_poly.pdbx_strand_id
1 'polypeptide(L)'
;MRSPKQEQVQRLFLKHSEPIRGFILGLLPDFNAADDVFQDVFIVVADKAGEFREGTDFLAWVRAIARNKIHQHYQKKRNRP
;
A
#
# COMPACT_ATOMS: atom_id res chain seq x y z
N MET A 1 15.01 6.24 16.14
CA MET A 1 14.51 7.52 15.57
C MET A 1 14.13 7.23 14.12
N ARG A 2 12.89 7.50 13.68
CA ARG A 2 12.53 7.34 12.26
C ARG A 2 13.29 8.38 11.44
N SER A 3 13.69 8.03 10.22
CA SER A 3 14.37 9.02 9.36
C SER A 3 13.38 10.09 8.88
N PRO A 4 13.82 11.34 8.63
CA PRO A 4 12.95 12.38 8.09
C PRO A 4 12.22 11.95 6.80
N LYS A 5 12.90 11.13 5.98
CA LYS A 5 12.34 10.56 4.75
C LYS A 5 11.19 9.57 5.01
N GLN A 6 11.31 8.72 6.05
CA GLN A 6 10.23 7.83 6.45
C GLN A 6 8.99 8.60 6.88
N GLU A 7 9.15 9.66 7.66
CA GLU A 7 8.03 10.47 8.13
C GLU A 7 7.33 11.19 6.97
N GLN A 8 8.09 11.73 6.02
CA GLN A 8 7.53 12.36 4.82
C GLN A 8 6.71 11.38 3.98
N VAL A 9 7.23 10.17 3.73
CA VAL A 9 6.52 9.13 2.99
C VAL A 9 5.26 8.68 3.72
N GLN A 10 5.31 8.53 5.05
CA GLN A 10 4.13 8.20 5.85
C GLN A 10 3.06 9.29 5.77
N ARG A 11 3.43 10.57 5.89
CA ARG A 11 2.50 11.70 5.72
C ARG A 11 1.89 11.72 4.32
N LEU A 12 2.70 11.48 3.29
CA LEU A 12 2.24 11.44 1.91
C LEU A 12 1.26 10.27 1.69
N PHE A 13 1.53 9.11 2.28
CA PHE A 13 0.62 7.97 2.25
C PHE A 13 -0.74 8.31 2.86
N LEU A 14 -0.75 8.89 4.06
CA LEU A 14 -2.00 9.25 4.75
C LEU A 14 -2.79 10.32 3.97
N LYS A 15 -2.10 11.29 3.36
CA LYS A 15 -2.70 12.29 2.46
C LYS A 15 -3.40 11.66 1.26
N HIS A 16 -2.91 10.52 0.78
CA HIS A 16 -3.45 9.79 -0.37
C HIS A 16 -4.27 8.55 0.02
N SER A 17 -4.71 8.46 1.28
CA SER A 17 -5.42 7.28 1.80
C SER A 17 -6.68 6.94 0.99
N GLU A 18 -7.54 7.91 0.68
CA GLU A 18 -8.76 7.70 -0.11
C GLU A 18 -8.50 7.11 -1.51
N PRO A 19 -7.67 7.72 -2.38
CA PRO A 19 -7.42 7.15 -3.71
C PRO A 19 -6.68 5.80 -3.66
N ILE A 20 -5.90 5.52 -2.62
CA ILE A 20 -5.28 4.21 -2.42
C ILE A 20 -6.34 3.17 -2.03
N ARG A 21 -7.24 3.50 -1.09
CA ARG A 21 -8.36 2.64 -0.69
C ARG A 21 -9.29 2.34 -1.85
N GLY A 22 -9.67 3.36 -2.64
CA GLY A 22 -10.49 3.18 -3.83
C GLY A 22 -9.84 2.26 -4.87
N PHE A 23 -8.52 2.40 -5.08
CA PHE A 23 -7.78 1.49 -5.96
C PHE A 23 -7.78 0.04 -5.45
N ILE A 24 -7.57 -0.18 -4.15
CA ILE A 24 -7.58 -1.51 -3.55
C ILE A 24 -8.98 -2.13 -3.66
N LEU A 25 -10.02 -1.39 -3.26
CA LEU A 25 -11.41 -1.87 -3.33
C LEU A 25 -11.85 -2.23 -4.76
N GLY A 26 -11.38 -1.50 -5.77
CA GLY A 26 -11.66 -1.81 -7.18
C GLY A 26 -11.07 -3.14 -7.66
N LEU A 27 -10.04 -3.67 -6.98
CA LEU A 27 -9.37 -4.93 -7.31
C LEU A 27 -9.66 -6.05 -6.29
N LEU A 28 -10.15 -5.69 -5.11
CA LEU A 28 -10.50 -6.57 -4.01
C LEU A 28 -11.81 -6.05 -3.40
N PRO A 29 -12.98 -6.42 -3.95
CA PRO A 29 -14.29 -5.91 -3.55
C PRO A 29 -14.80 -6.58 -2.27
N ASP A 30 -13.98 -6.55 -1.22
CA ASP A 30 -14.26 -7.02 0.13
C ASP A 30 -13.68 -5.97 1.09
N PHE A 31 -14.55 -5.27 1.82
CA PHE A 31 -14.14 -4.14 2.66
C PHE A 31 -13.14 -4.54 3.75
N ASN A 32 -13.34 -5.70 4.39
CA ASN A 32 -12.46 -6.15 5.46
C ASN A 32 -11.09 -6.53 4.88
N ALA A 33 -11.09 -7.29 3.78
CA ALA A 33 -9.84 -7.67 3.12
C ALA A 33 -9.10 -6.47 2.52
N ALA A 34 -9.83 -5.47 2.01
CA ALA A 34 -9.26 -4.24 1.50
C ALA A 34 -8.62 -3.39 2.60
N ASP A 35 -9.23 -3.32 3.78
CA ASP A 35 -8.66 -2.65 4.96
C ASP A 35 -7.38 -3.34 5.43
N ASP A 36 -7.38 -4.68 5.50
CA ASP A 36 -6.19 -5.45 5.83
C ASP A 36 -5.06 -5.18 4.82
N VAL A 37 -5.38 -5.24 3.52
CA VAL A 37 -4.41 -4.94 2.46
C VAL A 37 -3.91 -3.49 2.54
N PHE A 38 -4.77 -2.52 2.82
CA PHE A 38 -4.37 -1.11 2.96
C PHE A 38 -3.34 -0.92 4.09
N GLN A 39 -3.57 -1.56 5.25
CA GLN A 39 -2.62 -1.55 6.36
C GLN A 39 -1.30 -2.22 5.99
N ASP A 40 -1.35 -3.36 5.30
CA ASP A 40 -0.18 -4.08 4.81
C ASP A 40 0.64 -3.26 3.81
N VAL A 41 -0.03 -2.50 2.95
CA VAL A 41 0.61 -1.58 2.02
C VAL A 41 1.29 -0.44 2.77
N PHE A 42 0.65 0.12 3.80
CA PHE A 42 1.25 1.19 4.62
C PHE A 42 2.57 0.74 5.25
N ILE A 43 2.61 -0.48 5.82
CA ILE A 43 3.83 -1.04 6.42
C ILE A 43 4.94 -1.15 5.37
N VAL A 44 4.65 -1.74 4.21
CA VAL A 44 5.65 -1.89 3.14
C VAL A 44 6.12 -0.54 2.58
N VAL A 45 5.21 0.44 2.44
CA VAL A 45 5.56 1.79 2.01
C VAL A 45 6.47 2.48 3.02
N ALA A 46 6.20 2.34 4.31
CA ALA A 46 7.03 2.90 5.38
C ALA A 46 8.43 2.27 5.42
N ASP A 47 8.52 0.95 5.24
CA ASP A 47 9.79 0.22 5.19
C ASP A 47 10.60 0.60 3.95
N LYS A 48 9.93 0.78 2.80
CA LYS A 48 10.54 1.17 1.53
C LYS A 48 10.67 2.67 1.32
N ALA A 49 10.44 3.49 2.34
CA ALA A 49 10.51 4.94 2.20
C ALA A 49 11.88 5.43 1.69
N GLY A 50 12.96 4.71 2.02
CA GLY A 50 14.30 4.98 1.49
C GLY A 50 14.40 4.86 -0.04
N GLU A 51 13.61 3.97 -0.65
CA GLU A 51 13.59 3.67 -2.09
C GLU A 51 12.76 4.68 -2.88
N PHE A 52 11.82 5.39 -2.24
CA PHE A 52 11.00 6.38 -2.91
C PHE A 52 11.88 7.55 -3.41
N ARG A 53 11.71 7.91 -4.69
CA ARG A 53 12.39 9.02 -5.33
C ARG A 53 11.45 10.22 -5.38
N GLU A 54 11.82 11.30 -4.71
CA GLU A 54 11.06 12.54 -4.74
C GLU A 54 10.96 13.07 -6.19
N GLY A 55 9.83 13.72 -6.51
CA GLY A 55 9.52 14.17 -7.86
C GLY A 55 8.94 13.10 -8.79
N THR A 56 8.85 11.84 -8.36
CA THR A 56 8.14 10.78 -9.10
C THR A 56 6.69 10.60 -8.63
N ASP A 57 5.87 9.90 -9.41
CA ASP A 57 4.47 9.65 -9.07
C ASP A 57 4.36 8.68 -7.88
N PHE A 58 4.04 9.26 -6.72
CA PHE A 58 3.84 8.52 -5.48
C PHE A 58 2.68 7.52 -5.55
N LEU A 59 1.55 7.90 -6.15
CA LEU A 59 0.40 7.01 -6.26
C LEU A 59 0.73 5.82 -7.16
N ALA A 60 1.44 6.02 -8.27
CA ALA A 60 1.89 4.92 -9.12
C ALA A 60 2.80 3.93 -8.36
N TRP A 61 3.73 4.46 -7.56
CA TRP A 61 4.62 3.65 -6.72
C TRP A 61 3.85 2.84 -5.66
N VAL A 62 2.94 3.48 -4.92
CA VAL A 62 2.10 2.81 -3.92
C VAL A 62 1.16 1.77 -4.57
N ARG A 63 0.57 2.09 -5.73
CA ARG A 63 -0.30 1.15 -6.46
C ARG A 63 0.45 -0.10 -6.91
N ALA A 64 1.73 -0.01 -7.27
CA ALA A 64 2.55 -1.18 -7.57
C ALA A 64 2.70 -2.09 -6.35
N ILE A 65 2.94 -1.52 -5.17
CA ILE A 65 3.00 -2.26 -3.89
C ILE A 65 1.63 -2.89 -3.56
N ALA A 66 0.54 -2.13 -3.74
CA ALA A 66 -0.82 -2.60 -3.49
C ALA A 66 -1.20 -3.79 -4.38
N ARG A 67 -0.89 -3.75 -5.69
CA ARG A 67 -1.14 -4.90 -6.59
C ARG A 67 -0.44 -6.17 -6.11
N ASN A 68 0.80 -6.06 -5.65
CA ASN A 68 1.55 -7.20 -5.11
C ASN A 68 0.89 -7.77 -3.85
N LYS A 69 0.43 -6.91 -2.93
CA LYS A 69 -0.29 -7.33 -1.72
C LYS A 69 -1.63 -8.00 -2.03
N ILE A 70 -2.38 -7.47 -3.00
CA ILE A 70 -3.64 -8.06 -3.47
C ILE A 70 -3.38 -9.43 -4.11
N HIS A 71 -2.36 -9.56 -4.95
CA HIS A 71 -1.98 -10.84 -5.53
C HIS A 71 -1.64 -11.87 -4.44
N GLN A 72 -0.85 -11.48 -3.44
CA GLN A 72 -0.53 -12.34 -2.29
C GLN A 72 -1.78 -12.75 -1.50
N HIS A 73 -2.75 -11.84 -1.30
CA HIS A 73 -4.02 -12.15 -0.65
C HIS A 73 -4.77 -13.27 -1.41
N TYR A 74 -4.91 -13.14 -2.73
CA TYR A 74 -5.57 -14.17 -3.55
C TYR A 74 -4.84 -15.52 -3.54
N GLN A 75 -3.50 -15.50 -3.57
CA GLN A 75 -2.70 -16.72 -3.48
C GLN A 75 -2.89 -17.44 -2.14
N LYS A 76 -2.90 -16.69 -1.02
CA LYS A 76 -3.17 -17.26 0.31
C LYS A 76 -4.58 -17.85 0.40
N LYS A 77 -5.58 -17.18 -0.18
CA LYS A 77 -6.97 -17.67 -0.21
C LYS A 77 -7.10 -18.97 -0.99
N ARG A 78 -6.39 -19.10 -2.13
CA ARG A 78 -6.37 -20.32 -2.94
C ARG A 78 -5.68 -21.50 -2.27
N ASN A 79 -4.67 -21.24 -1.43
CA ASN A 79 -3.87 -22.27 -0.78
C ASN A 79 -4.37 -22.64 0.63
N ARG A 80 -5.53 -22.13 1.07
CA ARG A 80 -6.20 -22.63 2.27
C ARG A 80 -6.90 -23.95 1.91
N PRO A 81 -6.61 -25.06 2.61
CA PRO A 81 -7.27 -26.35 2.39
C PRO A 81 -8.78 -26.29 2.69
#